data_AF-A0A317FF40-F1
#
_entry.id   AF-A0A317FF40-F1
#
_cell.length_a   1.000
_cell.length_b   1.000
_cell.length_c   1.000
_cell.angle_alpha   90.00
_cell.angle_beta   90.00
_cell.angle_gamma   90.00
#
_symmetry.space_group_name_H-M   'P 1'
#
loop_
_entity.id
_entity.type
_entity.pdbx_description
1 polymer ?
#
loop_
_entity_poly.entity_id
_entity_poly.type
_entity_poly.pdbx_seq_one_letter_code
_entity_poly.pdbx_strand_id
1 'polypeptide(L)'
;MSAAFVAALLCSVAAFIHTRSSDPAMRPANAVADLVWKGLAFAALIAWGVLIVRDYARGEWADGTAALLGSIAANWYFNHRGPRPAWPGLSMLFAVVGLGLAAWSFINE
;
A
#
# COMPACT_ATOMS: atom_id res chain seq x y z
N MET A 1 -12.15 12.33 -5.74
CA MET A 1 -11.27 11.18 -5.51
C MET A 1 -11.34 10.85 -4.03
N SER A 2 -11.89 9.70 -3.66
CA SER A 2 -12.16 9.36 -2.25
C SER A 2 -10.86 9.09 -1.48
N ALA A 3 -10.90 9.23 -0.15
CA ALA A 3 -9.76 8.87 0.68
C ALA A 3 -9.51 7.36 0.63
N ALA A 4 -10.56 6.55 0.54
CA ALA A 4 -10.44 5.10 0.34
C ALA A 4 -9.67 4.72 -0.92
N PHE A 5 -9.92 5.39 -2.04
CA PHE A 5 -9.18 5.15 -3.28
C PHE A 5 -7.69 5.47 -3.11
N VAL A 6 -7.36 6.65 -2.57
CA VAL A 6 -5.96 7.03 -2.30
C VAL A 6 -5.29 6.05 -1.34
N ALA A 7 -5.99 5.67 -0.27
CA ALA A 7 -5.52 4.71 0.71
C ALA A 7 -5.21 3.36 0.05
N ALA A 8 -6.10 2.84 -0.80
CA ALA A 8 -5.89 1.59 -1.53
C ALA A 8 -4.65 1.67 -2.44
N LEU A 9 -4.46 2.76 -3.19
CA LEU A 9 -3.26 2.94 -4.02
C LEU A 9 -1.97 2.92 -3.18
N LEU A 10 -1.92 3.71 -2.11
CA LEU A 10 -0.74 3.81 -1.26
C LEU A 10 -0.43 2.49 -0.56
N CYS A 11 -1.44 1.84 0.01
CA CYS A 11 -1.30 0.55 0.68
C CYS A 11 -0.82 -0.55 -0.29
N SER A 12 -1.37 -0.61 -1.50
CA SER A 12 -0.92 -1.52 -2.56
C SER A 12 0.56 -1.29 -2.90
N VAL A 13 0.94 -0.04 -3.19
CA VAL A 13 2.31 0.29 -3.59
C VAL A 13 3.29 0.03 -2.45
N ALA A 14 2.92 0.32 -1.20
CA ALA A 14 3.74 0.04 -0.04
C ALA A 14 4.08 -1.46 0.08
N ALA A 15 3.06 -2.32 -0.03
CA ALA A 15 3.22 -3.77 -0.01
C ALA A 15 4.00 -4.28 -1.23
N PHE A 16 3.74 -3.73 -2.42
CA PHE A 16 4.47 -4.08 -3.65
C PHE A 16 5.96 -3.74 -3.56
N ILE A 17 6.30 -2.52 -3.10
CA ILE A 17 7.71 -2.13 -2.94
C ILE A 17 8.41 -3.07 -1.96
N HIS A 18 7.75 -3.45 -0.86
CA HIS A 18 8.31 -4.41 0.10
C HIS A 18 8.65 -5.76 -0.56
N THR A 19 7.80 -6.30 -1.44
CA THR A 19 8.10 -7.58 -2.12
C THR A 19 9.30 -7.47 -3.05
N ARG A 20 9.48 -6.33 -3.73
CA ARG A 20 10.58 -6.06 -4.65
C ARG A 20 11.90 -5.66 -3.98
N SER A 21 11.84 -5.14 -2.75
CA SER A 21 13.00 -4.73 -1.96
C SER A 21 13.44 -5.76 -0.91
N SER A 22 13.06 -7.03 -1.07
CA SER A 22 13.37 -8.11 -0.12
C SER A 22 14.85 -8.53 -0.09
N ASP A 23 15.66 -8.05 -1.03
CA ASP A 23 17.12 -8.26 -1.04
C ASP A 23 17.76 -7.72 0.25
N PRO A 24 18.55 -8.53 0.99
CA PRO A 24 19.26 -8.09 2.18
C PRO A 24 20.02 -6.77 2.06
N ALA A 25 20.58 -6.46 0.88
CA ALA A 25 21.33 -5.23 0.64
C ALA A 25 20.45 -3.97 0.65
N MET A 26 19.14 -4.12 0.46
CA MET A 26 18.18 -3.01 0.45
C MET A 26 17.41 -2.87 1.76
N ARG A 27 17.53 -3.81 2.69
CA ARG A 27 16.74 -3.81 3.92
C ARG A 27 17.24 -2.74 4.89
N PRO A 28 16.37 -2.19 5.75
CA PRO A 28 16.81 -1.31 6.83
C PRO A 28 17.90 -1.99 7.68
N ALA A 29 19.01 -1.30 7.91
CA ALA A 29 20.13 -1.85 8.68
C ALA A 29 19.79 -2.09 10.16
N ASN A 30 18.84 -1.31 10.71
CA ASN A 30 18.37 -1.47 12.07
C ASN A 30 17.31 -2.57 12.14
N ALA A 31 17.49 -3.55 13.03
CA ALA A 31 16.59 -4.70 13.18
C ALA A 31 15.15 -4.33 13.56
N VAL A 32 14.96 -3.28 14.37
CA VAL A 32 13.63 -2.78 14.74
C VAL A 32 12.97 -2.13 13.54
N ALA A 33 13.70 -1.34 12.77
CA ALA A 33 13.18 -0.72 11.54
C ALA A 33 12.79 -1.77 10.49
N ASP A 34 13.58 -2.85 10.34
CA ASP A 34 13.25 -3.97 9.46
C ASP A 34 11.97 -4.71 9.92
N LEU A 35 11.80 -4.92 11.24
CA LEU A 35 10.58 -5.51 11.79
C LEU A 35 9.35 -4.62 11.56
N VAL A 36 9.48 -3.32 11.85
CA VAL A 36 8.42 -2.32 11.63
C VAL A 36 8.03 -2.26 10.16
N TRP A 37 9.01 -2.24 9.26
CA TRP A 37 8.76 -2.19 7.82
C TRP A 37 7.98 -3.40 7.32
N LYS A 38 8.33 -4.62 7.76
CA LYS A 38 7.58 -5.84 7.45
C LYS A 38 6.15 -5.79 7.99
N GLY A 39 5.99 -5.35 9.24
CA GLY A 39 4.68 -5.21 9.87
C GLY A 39 3.79 -4.22 9.12
N LEU A 40 4.35 -3.05 8.77
CA LEU A 40 3.66 -2.03 7.97
C LEU A 40 3.28 -2.54 6.58
N ALA A 41 4.18 -3.26 5.90
CA ALA A 41 3.89 -3.82 4.58
C ALA A 41 2.76 -4.85 4.63
N PHE A 42 2.75 -5.71 5.64
CA PHE A 42 1.68 -6.70 5.83
C PHE A 42 0.34 -6.04 6.19
N ALA A 43 0.35 -5.07 7.11
CA ALA A 43 -0.84 -4.29 7.47
C ALA A 43 -1.40 -3.54 6.25
N ALA A 44 -0.53 -2.93 5.44
CA ALA A 44 -0.91 -2.25 4.21
C ALA A 44 -1.56 -3.22 3.20
N LEU A 45 -1.00 -4.42 3.02
CA LEU A 45 -1.60 -5.44 2.14
C LEU A 45 -3.00 -5.84 2.58
N ILE A 46 -3.20 -6.06 3.89
CA ILE A 46 -4.52 -6.39 4.45
C ILE A 46 -5.48 -5.22 4.23
N ALA A 47 -5.08 -4.00 4.61
CA ALA A 47 -5.92 -2.82 4.48
C ALA A 47 -6.36 -2.57 3.03
N TRP A 48 -5.45 -2.74 2.07
CA TRP A 48 -5.77 -2.67 0.64
C TRP A 48 -6.87 -3.68 0.25
N GLY A 49 -6.73 -4.94 0.65
CA GLY A 49 -7.73 -5.97 0.36
C GLY A 49 -9.09 -5.67 1.01
N VAL A 50 -9.09 -5.23 2.26
CA VAL A 50 -10.31 -4.87 3.00
C VAL A 50 -11.02 -3.68 2.34
N LEU A 51 -10.29 -2.65 1.91
CA LEU A 51 -10.90 -1.50 1.21
C LEU A 51 -11.61 -1.93 -0.08
N ILE A 52 -10.97 -2.74 -0.91
CA ILE A 52 -11.59 -3.24 -2.15
C ILE A 52 -12.83 -4.09 -1.84
N VAL A 53 -12.71 -5.05 -0.92
CA VAL A 53 -13.83 -5.93 -0.56
C VAL A 53 -15.00 -5.12 0.03
N ARG A 54 -14.70 -4.10 0.84
CA ARG A 54 -15.71 -3.20 1.41
C ARG A 54 -16.49 -2.49 0.32
N ASP A 55 -15.84 -1.92 -0.69
CA ASP A 55 -16.50 -1.17 -1.75
C ASP A 55 -17.43 -2.11 -2.56
N TYR A 56 -16.98 -3.34 -2.85
CA TYR A 56 -17.86 -4.36 -3.46
C TYR A 56 -19.04 -4.75 -2.56
N ALA A 57 -18.81 -4.89 -1.25
CA ALA A 57 -19.85 -5.24 -0.27
C ALA A 57 -20.89 -4.13 -0.09
N ARG A 58 -20.51 -2.85 -0.26
CA ARG A 58 -21.40 -1.69 -0.25
C ARG A 58 -22.17 -1.49 -1.55
N GLY A 59 -21.85 -2.25 -2.61
CA GLY A 59 -22.44 -2.07 -3.94
C GLY A 59 -21.75 -1.01 -4.81
N GLU A 60 -20.62 -0.45 -4.34
CA GLU A 60 -19.82 0.60 -4.99
C GLU A 60 -18.82 -0.02 -5.97
N TRP A 61 -19.32 -0.82 -6.92
CA TRP A 61 -18.48 -1.68 -7.76
C TRP A 61 -17.53 -0.90 -8.67
N ALA A 62 -17.95 0.30 -9.09
CA ALA A 62 -17.11 1.19 -9.88
C ALA A 62 -15.88 1.65 -9.09
N ASP A 63 -16.05 2.02 -7.83
CA ASP A 63 -14.97 2.47 -6.96
C ASP A 63 -14.02 1.33 -6.59
N GLY A 64 -14.58 0.16 -6.22
CA GLY A 64 -13.78 -1.04 -5.95
C GLY A 64 -12.96 -1.49 -7.18
N THR A 65 -13.55 -1.44 -8.37
CA THR A 65 -12.84 -1.76 -9.62
C THR A 65 -11.76 -0.72 -9.95
N ALA A 66 -12.06 0.57 -9.76
CA ALA A 66 -11.11 1.64 -9.98
C ALA A 66 -9.91 1.52 -9.03
N ALA A 67 -10.15 1.24 -7.74
CA ALA A 67 -9.10 1.00 -6.76
C ALA A 67 -8.22 -0.20 -7.16
N LEU A 68 -8.83 -1.32 -7.53
CA LEU A 68 -8.11 -2.52 -7.96
C LEU A 68 -7.22 -2.25 -9.19
N LEU A 69 -7.79 -1.71 -10.27
CA LEU A 69 -7.06 -1.43 -11.51
C LEU A 69 -6.02 -0.32 -11.33
N GLY A 70 -6.36 0.72 -10.54
CA GLY A 70 -5.45 1.78 -10.18
C GLY A 70 -4.24 1.25 -9.41
N SER A 71 -4.44 0.33 -8.46
CA SER A 71 -3.37 -0.33 -7.72
C SER A 71 -2.45 -1.12 -8.65
N ILE A 72 -3.02 -1.87 -9.62
CA ILE A 72 -2.24 -2.59 -10.63
C ILE A 72 -1.41 -1.63 -11.48
N ALA A 73 -2.01 -0.54 -11.97
CA ALA A 73 -1.33 0.47 -12.77
C ALA A 73 -0.20 1.17 -11.99
N ALA A 74 -0.45 1.49 -10.71
CA ALA A 74 0.56 2.08 -9.84
C ALA A 74 1.73 1.11 -9.60
N ASN A 75 1.44 -0.16 -9.28
CA ASN A 75 2.48 -1.18 -9.10
C ASN A 75 3.28 -1.41 -10.39
N TRP A 76 2.62 -1.44 -11.55
CA TRP A 76 3.27 -1.51 -12.86
C TRP A 76 4.24 -0.35 -13.06
N TYR A 77 3.82 0.88 -12.75
CA TYR A 77 4.67 2.07 -12.85
C TYR A 77 5.91 1.99 -11.95
N PHE A 78 5.75 1.55 -10.71
CA PHE A 78 6.88 1.36 -9.80
C PHE A 78 7.82 0.24 -10.26
N ASN A 79 7.27 -0.84 -10.83
CA ASN A 79 8.08 -1.93 -11.37
C ASN A 79 9.02 -1.47 -12.49
N HIS A 80 8.58 -0.56 -13.37
CA HIS A 80 9.39 -0.04 -14.49
C HIS A 80 10.61 0.78 -14.03
N ARG A 81 10.57 1.34 -12.82
CA ARG A 81 11.66 2.19 -12.31
C ARG A 81 12.83 1.41 -11.72
N GLY A 82 12.66 0.10 -11.52
CA GLY A 82 13.63 -0.78 -10.88
C GLY A 82 13.86 -0.48 -9.40
N PRO A 83 14.37 -1.44 -8.62
CA PRO A 83 14.62 -1.28 -7.19
C PRO A 83 15.61 -0.15 -6.91
N ARG A 84 15.35 0.68 -5.88
CA ARG A 84 16.24 1.76 -5.45
C ARG A 84 16.51 1.70 -3.94
N PRO A 85 17.66 2.18 -3.45
CA PRO A 85 17.98 2.18 -2.01
C PRO A 85 16.97 2.93 -1.13
N ALA A 86 16.27 3.93 -1.68
CA ALA A 86 15.26 4.71 -0.95
C ALA A 86 13.89 4.02 -0.84
N TRP A 87 13.68 2.88 -1.51
CA TRP A 87 12.39 2.18 -1.57
C TRP A 87 11.83 1.73 -0.21
N PRO A 88 12.61 1.18 0.73
CA PRO A 88 12.09 0.83 2.06
C PRO A 88 11.50 2.03 2.78
N GLY A 89 12.19 3.18 2.72
CA GLY A 89 11.70 4.43 3.31
C GLY A 89 10.39 4.90 2.68
N LEU A 90 10.31 4.85 1.34
CA LEU A 90 9.09 5.21 0.61
C LEU A 90 7.92 4.26 0.90
N SER A 91 8.20 2.96 0.99
CA SER A 91 7.24 1.92 1.36
C SER A 91 6.67 2.16 2.75
N MET A 92 7.51 2.46 3.74
CA MET A 92 7.05 2.82 5.09
C MET A 92 6.19 4.09 5.08
N LEU A 93 6.59 5.12 4.35
CA LEU A 93 5.82 6.37 4.22
C LEU A 93 4.43 6.09 3.62
N PHE A 94 4.36 5.37 2.52
CA PHE A 94 3.10 5.01 1.88
C PHE A 94 2.24 4.11 2.76
N ALA A 95 2.84 3.19 3.52
CA ALA A 95 2.09 2.37 4.47
C ALA A 95 1.47 3.23 5.59
N VAL A 96 2.25 4.13 6.21
CA VAL A 96 1.75 4.99 7.29
C VAL A 96 0.63 5.91 6.80
N VAL A 97 0.85 6.61 5.67
CA VAL A 97 -0.15 7.52 5.10
C VAL A 97 -1.37 6.74 4.59
N GLY A 98 -1.16 5.63 3.90
CA GLY A 98 -2.23 4.77 3.38
C GLY A 98 -3.10 4.18 4.49
N LEU A 99 -2.50 3.67 5.57
CA LEU A 99 -3.23 3.15 6.73
C LEU A 99 -3.99 4.26 7.48
N GLY A 100 -3.38 5.44 7.63
CA GLY A 100 -4.05 6.60 8.22
C GLY A 100 -5.28 7.04 7.41
N LEU A 101 -5.15 7.11 6.08
CA LEU A 101 -6.27 7.42 5.19
C LEU A 101 -7.32 6.31 5.15
N ALA A 102 -6.90 5.04 5.22
CA ALA A 102 -7.83 3.92 5.31
C ALA A 102 -8.70 4.06 6.57
N ALA A 103 -8.07 4.25 7.73
CA ALA A 103 -8.77 4.46 9.00
C ALA A 103 -9.71 5.67 8.95
N TRP A 104 -9.26 6.79 8.39
CA TRP A 104 -10.10 7.97 8.21
C TRP A 104 -11.31 7.69 7.31
N SER A 105 -11.13 6.95 6.21
CA SER A 105 -12.23 6.60 5.31
C SER A 105 -13.30 5.75 6.00
N PHE A 106 -12.92 4.79 6.87
CA PHE A 106 -13.91 3.99 7.62
C PHE A 106 -14.76 4.81 8.59
N ILE A 107 -14.24 5.96 9.03
CA ILE A 107 -14.93 6.83 9.99
C ILE A 107 -15.80 7.87 9.27
N ASN A 108 -15.41 8.31 8.07
CA ASN A 108 -15.98 9.47 7.39
C ASN A 108 -16.67 9.17 6.05
N GLU A 109 -16.56 7.93 5.53
CA GLU A 109 -17.18 7.45 4.27
C GLU A 109 -18.04 6.20 4.50
#